data_AF-A0A6J7VDF8-F1
#
_entry.id   AF-A0A6J7VDF8-F1
#
_cell.length_a   1.000
_cell.length_b   1.000
_cell.length_c   1.000
_cell.angle_alpha   90.00
_cell.angle_beta   90.00
_cell.angle_gamma   90.00
#
_symmetry.space_group_name_H-M   'P 1'
#
loop_
_entity.id
_entity.type
_entity.pdbx_description
1 polymer ?
#
loop_
_entity_poly.entity_id
_entity_poly.type
_entity_poly.pdbx_seq_one_letter_code
_entity_poly.pdbx_strand_id
1 'polypeptide(L)' 'MHGGKRIENLEEVMKVGDKIQVEIGEIDPKGKLSLVPVLEDGTTGSAE' A
#
# COMPACT_ATOMS: atom_id res chain seq x y z
N MET A 1 -7.42 -1.93 7.12
CA MET A 1 -7.47 -1.46 5.70
C MET A 1 -8.47 -2.30 4.90
N HIS A 2 -9.20 -1.76 3.92
CA HIS A 2 -10.50 -2.21 3.36
C HIS A 2 -10.71 -3.67 2.84
N GLY A 3 -9.90 -4.66 3.21
CA GLY A 3 -10.24 -6.08 3.14
C GLY A 3 -10.73 -6.57 1.77
N GLY A 4 -10.16 -6.06 0.67
CA GLY A 4 -10.55 -6.45 -0.69
C GLY A 4 -11.85 -5.85 -1.22
N LYS A 5 -12.46 -4.87 -0.51
CA LYS A 5 -13.60 -4.12 -1.07
C LYS A 5 -13.15 -3.32 -2.28
N ARG A 6 -13.89 -3.49 -3.39
CA ARG A 6 -13.67 -2.73 -4.63
C ARG A 6 -13.84 -1.23 -4.32
N ILE A 7 -12.81 -0.46 -4.64
CA ILE A 7 -12.74 0.98 -4.39
C ILE A 7 -13.19 1.68 -5.67
N GLU A 8 -14.24 2.48 -5.59
CA GLU A 8 -14.74 3.24 -6.74
C GLU A 8 -13.92 4.52 -6.95
N ASN A 9 -13.53 5.20 -5.86
CA ASN A 9 -12.70 6.41 -5.89
C ASN A 9 -11.56 6.30 -4.87
N LEU A 10 -10.32 6.41 -5.34
CA LEU A 10 -9.12 6.35 -4.48
C LEU A 10 -9.01 7.56 -3.53
N GLU A 11 -9.49 8.73 -3.96
CA GLU A 11 -9.38 9.99 -3.21
C GLU A 11 -10.21 10.00 -1.91
N GLU A 12 -11.19 9.10 -1.81
CA GLU A 12 -12.04 8.95 -0.63
C GLU A 12 -11.42 8.04 0.44
N VAL A 13 -10.49 7.16 0.04
CA VAL A 13 -9.88 6.14 0.91
C VAL A 13 -8.48 6.51 1.40
N MET A 14 -7.74 7.36 0.67
CA MET A 14 -6.44 7.88 1.11
C MET A 14 -6.24 9.31 0.62
N LYS A 15 -5.63 10.13 1.49
CA LYS A 15 -5.23 11.49 1.18
C LYS A 15 -3.71 11.61 1.12
N VAL A 16 -3.25 12.55 0.29
CA VAL A 16 -1.84 12.92 0.27
C VAL A 16 -1.48 13.51 1.64
N GLY A 17 -0.42 12.97 2.24
CA GLY A 17 0.04 13.35 3.58
C GLY A 17 -0.35 12.38 4.69
N ASP A 18 -1.22 11.40 4.41
CA ASP A 18 -1.55 10.35 5.36
C ASP A 18 -0.33 9.47 5.63
N LYS A 19 -0.11 9.16 6.91
CA LYS A 19 0.98 8.27 7.33
C LYS A 19 0.45 6.84 7.41
N ILE A 20 1.08 5.94 6.66
CA ILE A 20 0.76 4.51 6.67
C ILE A 20 2.04 3.70 6.86
N GLN A 21 1.88 2.49 7.39
CA GLN A 21 2.97 1.53 7.46
C GLN A 21 3.08 0.78 6.13
N VAL A 22 4.31 0.73 5.61
CA VAL A 22 4.63 0.05 4.35
C VAL A 22 5.85 -0.82 4.54
N GLU A 23 5.91 -1.89 3.77
CA GLU A 23 7.08 -2.74 3.62
C GLU A 23 7.77 -2.42 2.29
N ILE A 24 9.10 -2.54 2.26
CA ILE A 24 9.88 -2.37 1.04
C ILE A 24 9.81 -3.69 0.26
N GLY A 25 9.20 -3.65 -0.93
CA GLY A 25 9.10 -4.81 -1.81
C GLY A 25 10.36 -4.99 -2.66
N GLU A 26 10.66 -4.01 -3.51
CA GLU A 26 11.82 -4.07 -4.42
C GLU A 26 12.56 -2.73 -4.46
N ILE A 27 13.88 -2.80 -4.65
CA ILE A 27 14.76 -1.66 -4.82
C ILE A 27 15.37 -1.74 -6.23
N ASP A 28 15.00 -0.81 -7.10
CA ASP A 28 15.61 -0.67 -8.41
C ASP A 28 16.98 0.03 -8.26
N PRO A 29 18.03 -0.40 -8.98
CA PRO A 29 19.35 0.24 -8.95
C PRO A 29 19.34 1.74 -9.34
N LYS A 30 18.28 2.23 -9.98
CA LYS A 30 18.05 3.65 -10.28
C LYS A 30 17.48 4.45 -9.10
N GLY A 31 17.30 3.82 -7.94
CA GLY A 31 16.80 4.45 -6.71
C GLY A 31 15.28 4.50 -6.59
N LYS A 32 14.54 3.74 -7.41
CA LYS A 32 13.10 3.58 -7.22
C LYS A 32 12.83 2.51 -6.18
N LEU A 33 11.89 2.81 -5.29
CA LEU A 33 11.44 1.90 -4.24
C LEU A 33 10.00 1.51 -4.54
N SER A 34 9.76 0.21 -4.67
CA SER A 34 8.41 -0.35 -4.72
C SER A 34 7.95 -0.63 -3.30
N LEU A 35 6.85 -0.01 -2.88
CA LEU A 35 6.33 -0.10 -1.52
C LEU A 35 5.03 -0.90 -1.52
N VAL A 36 4.87 -1.79 -0.54
CA VAL A 36 3.66 -2.60 -0.35
C VAL A 36 3.01 -2.20 0.99
N PRO A 37 1.70 -1.92 1.03
CA PRO A 37 1.04 -1.59 2.28
C PRO A 37 0.95 -2.82 3.19
N VAL A 38 1.21 -2.60 4.49
CA VAL A 38 1.07 -3.64 5.52
C VAL A 38 -0.35 -3.58 6.06
N LEU A 39 -1.08 -4.70 6.03
CA LEU A 39 -2.40 -4.80 6.66
C LEU A 39 -2.23 -5.04 8.18
N GLU A 40 -3.25 -4.72 8.96
CA GLU A 40 -3.20 -4.74 10.44
C GLU A 40 -2.85 -6.13 11.01
N ASP A 41 -3.03 -7.21 10.23
CA ASP A 41 -2.63 -8.58 10.57
C ASP A 41 -1.16 -8.93 10.19
N GLY A 42 -0.36 -7.94 9.78
CA GLY A 42 1.04 -8.14 9.34
C GLY A 42 1.17 -8.84 7.98
N THR A 43 0.06 -9.01 7.26
CA THR A 43 0.07 -9.59 5.91
C THR A 43 0.30 -8.49 4.87
N THR A 44 1.15 -8.79 3.89
CA THR A 44 1.45 -7.88 2.78
C THR A 44 0.25 -7.86 1.82
N GLY A 45 -0.27 -6.68 1.52
CA GLY A 45 -1.39 -6.50 0.60
C GLY A 45 -0.98 -6.71 -0.85
N SER A 46 -0.58 -7.93 -1.22
CA SER A 46 -0.39 -8.34 -2.60
C SER A 46 -1.73 -8.67 -3.22
N ALA A 47 -2.03 -8.02 -4.34
CA ALA A 47 -3.17 -8.32 -5.18
C ALA A 47 -3.07 -9.77 -5.69
N GLU A 48 -4.12 -10.54 -5.41
CA GLU A 48 -4.54 -11.66 -6.24
C GLU A 48 -5.64 -11.17 -7.19
#